data_AF-A0A2W1KUA8-F1
#
_entry.id   AF-A0A2W1KUA8-F1
#
_cell.length_a   1.000
_cell.length_b   1.000
_cell.length_c   1.000
_cell.angle_alpha   90.00
_cell.angle_beta   90.00
_cell.angle_gamma   90.00
#
_symmetry.space_group_name_H-M   'P 1'
#
loop_
_entity.id
_entity.type
_entity.pdbx_description
1 polymer ?
#
loop_
_entity_poly.entity_id
_entity_poly.type
_entity_poly.pdbx_seq_one_letter_code
_entity_poly.pdbx_strand_id
1 'polypeptide(L)'
;MSAYQAGQLQTLPPIAGSGGEILYAYGNSLPTLVTAPLHTSIIQLQPGCHPAIASGAPASRWVLHTVMAGDQPEITVMPKFEGLHTDLVIPATSASGKPMNYVIELTSDQRHYTPLLGFYYPNQDVLTWKHQASASAAAKQKAADETVASLPSLTAADMNFNWKIHCSGGGWFSNSSCGDIKPERVFSDNGHVYIQFKPNQDTHGGIPSILAENSAGQNAIINAQFRDGYYILDSLPDKILLIAGKGESGKVVKITRGHGGHN
;
A
#
# COMPACT_ATOMS: atom_id res chain seq x y z
N MET A 1 26.08 12.33 14.29
CA MET A 1 26.06 11.72 12.95
C MET A 1 25.30 10.39 12.87
N SER A 2 25.14 9.62 13.97
CA SER A 2 24.43 8.31 13.91
C SER A 2 22.91 8.38 13.78
N ALA A 3 22.24 9.45 14.23
CA ALA A 3 20.78 9.59 14.09
C ALA A 3 20.32 9.82 12.63
N TYR A 4 21.14 10.48 11.80
CA TYR A 4 20.87 10.67 10.36
C TYR A 4 20.96 9.35 9.59
N GLN A 5 21.83 8.42 10.02
CA GLN A 5 21.95 7.08 9.45
C GLN A 5 20.90 6.10 9.99
N ALA A 6 20.46 6.27 11.25
CA ALA A 6 19.42 5.45 11.87
C ALA A 6 17.99 5.83 11.41
N GLY A 7 17.81 7.03 10.88
CA GLY A 7 16.53 7.56 10.40
C GLY A 7 16.17 7.19 8.97
N GLN A 8 16.65 6.05 8.44
CA GLN A 8 16.16 5.55 7.17
C GLN A 8 14.70 5.11 7.34
N LEU A 9 13.80 6.02 6.97
CA LEU A 9 12.40 5.71 6.71
C LEU A 9 12.34 4.44 5.85
N GLN A 10 11.55 3.45 6.30
CA GLN A 10 11.28 2.26 5.49
C GLN A 10 10.58 2.70 4.21
N THR A 11 11.33 2.87 3.12
CA THR A 11 10.83 3.39 1.83
C THR A 11 9.87 2.42 1.16
N LEU A 12 8.70 2.25 1.77
CA LEU A 12 7.56 1.59 1.19
C LEU A 12 7.19 2.38 -0.06
N PRO A 13 7.12 1.73 -1.24
CA PRO A 13 6.89 2.41 -2.48
C PRO A 13 5.49 3.05 -2.46
N PRO A 14 5.32 4.23 -3.08
CA PRO A 14 3.99 4.81 -3.24
C PRO A 14 3.12 3.90 -4.09
N ILE A 15 1.83 3.82 -3.75
CA ILE A 15 0.84 3.03 -4.47
C ILE A 15 -0.21 3.94 -5.10
N ALA A 16 -0.76 3.57 -6.25
CA ALA A 16 -1.89 4.29 -6.84
C ALA A 16 -3.16 3.99 -6.02
N GLY A 17 -3.85 5.03 -5.58
CA GLY A 17 -5.16 4.96 -4.94
C GLY A 17 -6.29 4.84 -5.96
N SER A 18 -7.52 4.65 -5.46
CA SER A 18 -8.70 4.36 -6.28
C SER A 18 -9.31 5.62 -6.90
N GLY A 19 -9.01 6.81 -6.38
CA GLY A 19 -9.44 8.11 -6.88
C GLY A 19 -8.41 8.83 -7.76
N GLY A 20 -7.32 8.15 -8.16
CA GLY A 20 -6.23 8.73 -8.95
C GLY A 20 -5.12 9.39 -8.12
N GLU A 21 -5.18 9.25 -6.80
CA GLU A 21 -4.14 9.69 -5.87
C GLU A 21 -2.92 8.76 -5.85
N ILE A 22 -1.80 9.31 -5.41
CA ILE A 22 -0.61 8.55 -5.05
C ILE A 22 -0.56 8.46 -3.52
N LEU A 23 -0.64 7.24 -2.97
CA LEU A 23 -0.67 6.98 -1.54
C LEU A 23 0.71 6.62 -1.00
N TYR A 24 1.07 7.24 0.13
CA TYR A 24 2.33 7.02 0.83
C TYR A 24 2.11 6.39 2.20
N ALA A 25 3.05 5.57 2.64
CA ALA A 25 3.00 4.94 3.95
C ALA A 25 3.27 5.98 5.04
N TYR A 26 2.23 6.34 5.80
CA TYR A 26 2.38 7.29 6.90
C TYR A 26 3.38 6.77 7.94
N GLY A 27 4.32 7.63 8.33
CA GLY A 27 5.36 7.33 9.33
C GLY A 27 6.48 6.40 8.85
N ASN A 28 6.39 5.87 7.64
CA ASN A 28 7.41 4.98 7.07
C ASN A 28 8.03 5.56 5.80
N SER A 29 7.41 6.51 5.13
CA SER A 29 7.94 7.14 3.91
C SER A 29 8.07 8.66 4.05
N LEU A 30 8.99 9.24 3.26
CA LEU A 30 9.06 10.69 3.03
C LEU A 30 8.49 10.96 1.63
N PRO A 31 7.23 11.37 1.51
CA PRO A 31 6.64 11.68 0.22
C PRO A 31 7.29 12.91 -0.41
N THR A 32 7.49 12.86 -1.72
CA THR A 32 7.79 14.04 -2.55
C THR A 32 6.58 14.37 -3.40
N LEU A 33 6.03 15.57 -3.23
CA LEU A 33 4.97 16.13 -4.05
C LEU A 33 5.58 17.00 -5.15
N VAL A 34 5.41 16.56 -6.40
CA VAL A 34 5.72 17.37 -7.58
C VAL A 34 4.54 18.27 -7.89
N THR A 35 4.78 19.56 -7.99
CA THR A 35 3.77 20.61 -8.25
C THR A 35 4.17 21.43 -9.47
N ALA A 36 3.26 22.21 -10.04
CA ALA A 36 3.59 23.11 -11.15
C ALA A 36 2.78 24.42 -11.05
N PRO A 37 3.33 25.57 -11.49
CA PRO A 37 2.58 26.82 -11.51
C PRO A 37 1.27 26.70 -12.30
N LEU A 38 0.21 27.36 -11.84
CA LEU A 38 -1.14 27.27 -12.42
C LEU A 38 -1.81 25.88 -12.32
N HIS A 39 -1.19 24.94 -11.61
CA HIS A 39 -1.75 23.63 -11.31
C HIS A 39 -1.87 23.45 -9.79
N THR A 40 -3.08 23.09 -9.33
CA THR A 40 -3.33 22.80 -7.92
C THR A 40 -3.12 21.32 -7.66
N SER A 41 -2.21 21.01 -6.74
CA SER A 41 -2.07 19.68 -6.14
C SER A 41 -2.85 19.61 -4.84
N ILE A 42 -3.36 18.45 -4.49
CA ILE A 42 -4.13 18.22 -3.27
C ILE A 42 -3.43 17.13 -2.44
N ILE A 43 -3.26 17.40 -1.16
CA ILE A 43 -2.75 16.46 -0.16
C ILE A 43 -3.94 16.04 0.73
N GLN A 44 -4.32 14.78 0.64
CA GLN A 44 -5.38 14.18 1.43
C GLN A 44 -4.81 13.61 2.73
N LEU A 45 -5.30 14.12 3.86
CA LEU A 45 -4.87 13.66 5.19
C LEU A 45 -5.82 12.57 5.72
N GLN A 46 -5.54 12.04 6.91
CA GLN A 46 -6.37 11.00 7.53
C GLN A 46 -7.80 11.54 7.73
N PRO A 47 -8.83 10.82 7.29
CA PRO A 47 -10.21 11.13 7.67
C PRO A 47 -10.39 11.29 9.18
N GLY A 48 -11.14 12.30 9.60
CA GLY A 48 -11.42 12.62 11.00
C GLY A 48 -10.24 13.22 11.78
N CYS A 49 -9.09 13.47 11.13
CA CYS A 49 -8.01 14.22 11.75
C CYS A 49 -8.27 15.73 11.72
N HIS A 50 -7.57 16.48 12.58
CA HIS A 50 -7.68 17.92 12.68
C HIS A 50 -6.31 18.54 12.44
N PRO A 51 -6.00 19.03 11.23
CA PRO A 51 -4.72 19.65 10.92
C PRO A 51 -4.60 21.02 11.59
N ALA A 52 -3.41 21.28 12.12
CA ALA A 52 -2.98 22.60 12.53
C ALA A 52 -2.38 23.38 11.34
N ILE A 53 -1.79 24.53 11.62
CA ILE A 53 -1.16 25.38 10.60
C ILE A 53 0.05 24.66 9.99
N ALA A 54 0.06 24.54 8.66
CA ALA A 54 1.18 24.01 7.91
C ALA A 54 2.37 24.99 7.88
N SER A 55 3.59 24.47 7.85
CA SER A 55 4.84 25.25 7.85
C SER A 55 5.86 24.68 6.85
N GLY A 56 6.93 25.43 6.55
CA GLY A 56 7.98 25.04 5.59
C GLY A 56 7.81 25.60 4.18
N ALA A 57 6.58 25.90 3.75
CA ALA A 57 6.28 26.49 2.44
C ALA A 57 5.86 27.97 2.57
N PRO A 58 6.77 28.95 2.38
CA PRO A 58 6.46 30.36 2.62
C PRO A 58 5.44 30.91 1.61
N ALA A 59 4.49 31.71 2.10
CA ALA A 59 3.40 32.29 1.30
C ALA A 59 3.88 33.21 0.14
N SER A 60 5.13 33.68 0.19
CA SER A 60 5.76 34.43 -0.90
C SER A 60 6.11 33.57 -2.13
N ARG A 61 6.08 32.23 -1.98
CA ARG A 61 6.43 31.25 -3.01
C ARG A 61 5.34 30.19 -3.23
N TRP A 62 4.51 29.94 -2.23
CA TRP A 62 3.46 28.93 -2.25
C TRP A 62 2.10 29.51 -1.90
N VAL A 63 1.05 28.94 -2.49
CA VAL A 63 -0.35 29.18 -2.11
C VAL A 63 -0.84 27.88 -1.47
N LEU A 64 -1.28 27.98 -0.21
CA LEU A 64 -1.78 26.85 0.57
C LEU A 64 -3.18 27.17 1.09
N HIS A 65 -4.11 26.24 0.93
CA HIS A 65 -5.40 26.30 1.61
C HIS A 65 -5.76 24.96 2.21
N THR A 66 -6.18 24.97 3.48
CA THR A 66 -6.82 23.82 4.12
C THR A 66 -8.30 23.82 3.75
N VAL A 67 -8.78 22.70 3.23
CA VAL A 67 -10.18 22.48 2.85
C VAL A 67 -10.67 21.17 3.48
N MET A 68 -11.98 21.01 3.58
CA MET A 68 -12.61 19.79 4.08
C MET A 68 -13.45 19.17 2.96
N ALA A 69 -13.14 17.94 2.57
CA ALA A 69 -13.93 17.10 1.68
C ALA A 69 -14.70 16.07 2.52
N GLY A 70 -15.91 16.44 2.96
CA GLY A 70 -16.64 15.66 3.96
C GLY A 70 -15.88 15.63 5.30
N ASP A 71 -15.59 14.44 5.82
CA ASP A 71 -14.78 14.25 7.04
C ASP A 71 -13.26 14.16 6.74
N GLN A 72 -12.85 14.35 5.48
CA GLN A 72 -11.46 14.29 5.09
C GLN A 72 -10.85 15.69 4.96
N PRO A 73 -9.88 16.06 5.81
CA PRO A 73 -9.10 17.28 5.60
C PRO A 73 -8.14 17.12 4.43
N GLU A 74 -8.07 18.15 3.60
CA GLU A 74 -7.17 18.24 2.46
C GLU A 74 -6.39 19.56 2.49
N ILE A 75 -5.14 19.54 2.01
CA ILE A 75 -4.33 20.73 1.79
C ILE A 75 -4.14 20.91 0.29
N THR A 76 -4.65 22.02 -0.24
CA THR A 76 -4.35 22.44 -1.61
C THR A 76 -3.01 23.16 -1.64
N VAL A 77 -2.19 22.85 -2.65
CA VAL A 77 -0.84 23.35 -2.83
C VAL A 77 -0.66 23.82 -4.26
N MET A 78 -0.25 25.08 -4.44
CA MET A 78 0.12 25.61 -5.75
C MET A 78 1.37 26.48 -5.64
N PRO A 79 2.45 26.19 -6.38
CA PRO A 79 3.64 27.03 -6.41
C PRO A 79 3.40 28.28 -7.25
N LYS A 80 4.06 29.39 -6.89
CA LYS A 80 4.04 30.62 -7.68
C LYS A 80 5.09 30.63 -8.80
N PHE A 81 6.14 29.83 -8.66
CA PHE A 81 7.28 29.77 -9.58
C PHE A 81 7.75 28.33 -9.77
N GLU A 82 8.32 28.01 -10.93
CA GLU A 82 9.04 26.75 -11.18
C GLU A 82 10.40 26.72 -10.45
N GLY A 83 10.99 25.53 -10.29
CA GLY A 83 12.32 25.35 -9.71
C GLY A 83 12.40 25.53 -8.19
N LEU A 84 11.26 25.58 -7.50
CA LEU A 84 11.20 25.65 -6.05
C LEU A 84 11.38 24.27 -5.43
N HIS A 85 12.10 24.22 -4.31
CA HIS A 85 12.27 23.02 -3.49
C HIS A 85 12.23 23.41 -2.02
N THR A 86 11.40 22.73 -1.22
CA THR A 86 11.25 22.97 0.22
C THR A 86 10.56 21.79 0.88
N ASP A 87 10.43 21.78 2.20
CA ASP A 87 9.56 20.87 2.93
C ASP A 87 8.21 21.52 3.30
N LEU A 88 7.22 20.67 3.56
CA LEU A 88 5.94 21.03 4.13
C LEU A 88 5.68 20.13 5.33
N VAL A 89 5.54 20.76 6.50
CA VAL A 89 5.21 20.08 7.76
C VAL A 89 3.80 20.47 8.19
N ILE A 90 2.94 19.46 8.34
CA ILE A 90 1.54 19.62 8.76
C ILE A 90 1.36 18.84 10.06
N PRO A 91 1.42 19.51 11.23
CA PRO A 91 1.00 18.91 12.48
C PRO A 91 -0.51 18.67 12.46
N ALA A 92 -0.98 17.57 13.01
CA ALA A 92 -2.40 17.27 13.13
C ALA A 92 -2.70 16.42 14.37
N THR A 93 -3.98 16.34 14.71
CA THR A 93 -4.47 15.46 15.77
C THR A 93 -5.39 14.41 15.14
N SER A 94 -5.11 13.13 15.34
CA SER A 94 -5.97 12.03 14.85
C SER A 94 -7.37 12.09 15.47
N ALA A 95 -8.34 11.38 14.88
CA ALA A 95 -9.66 11.16 15.50
C ALA A 95 -9.58 10.56 16.92
N SER A 96 -8.53 9.79 17.22
CA SER A 96 -8.28 9.20 18.55
C SER A 96 -7.59 10.14 19.55
N GLY A 97 -7.38 11.41 19.19
CA GLY A 97 -6.73 12.42 20.05
C GLY A 97 -5.20 12.34 20.09
N LYS A 98 -4.57 11.39 19.36
CA LYS A 98 -3.11 11.29 19.26
C LYS A 98 -2.51 12.33 18.30
N PRO A 99 -1.35 12.92 18.63
CA PRO A 99 -0.64 13.80 17.71
C PRO A 99 -0.05 13.02 16.54
N MET A 100 -0.02 13.66 15.37
CA MET A 100 0.55 13.17 14.12
C MET A 100 1.24 14.32 13.38
N ASN A 101 2.24 14.01 12.56
CA ASN A 101 2.95 15.00 11.75
C ASN A 101 3.12 14.43 10.35
N TYR A 102 2.65 15.17 9.36
CA TYR A 102 2.96 14.89 7.96
C TYR A 102 4.15 15.73 7.57
N VAL A 103 5.18 15.08 7.01
CA VAL A 103 6.37 15.74 6.45
C VAL A 103 6.42 15.35 4.98
N ILE A 104 6.43 16.35 4.11
CA ILE A 104 6.32 16.18 2.66
C ILE A 104 7.37 17.07 2.01
N GLU A 105 8.16 16.52 1.10
CA GLU A 105 9.01 17.34 0.24
C GLU A 105 8.18 17.95 -0.88
N LEU A 106 8.33 19.23 -1.13
CA LEU A 106 7.69 19.95 -2.22
C LEU A 106 8.72 20.29 -3.29
N THR A 107 8.39 19.97 -4.54
CA THR A 107 9.14 20.39 -5.72
C THR A 107 8.20 21.10 -6.70
N SER A 108 8.70 22.12 -7.39
CA SER A 108 7.96 22.83 -8.44
C SER A 108 8.63 22.58 -9.79
N ASP A 109 7.96 21.85 -10.66
CA ASP A 109 8.33 21.62 -12.06
C ASP A 109 7.66 22.67 -12.96
N GLN A 110 8.09 22.73 -14.22
CA GLN A 110 7.50 23.62 -15.21
C GLN A 110 6.11 23.16 -15.69
N ARG A 111 5.89 21.84 -15.81
CA ARG A 111 4.65 21.28 -16.39
C ARG A 111 4.13 20.05 -15.65
N HIS A 112 5.00 19.22 -15.11
CA HIS A 112 4.63 17.96 -14.50
C HIS A 112 4.17 18.22 -13.07
N TYR A 113 3.05 17.62 -12.68
CA TYR A 113 2.57 17.72 -11.30
C TYR A 113 1.79 16.46 -10.92
N THR A 114 1.79 16.16 -9.64
CA THR A 114 0.95 15.14 -9.03
C THR A 114 -0.34 15.82 -8.56
N PRO A 115 -1.51 15.52 -9.14
CA PRO A 115 -2.75 16.22 -8.79
C PRO A 115 -3.24 15.85 -7.38
N LEU A 116 -3.05 14.60 -6.96
CA LEU A 116 -3.60 14.08 -5.72
C LEU A 116 -2.58 13.17 -5.02
N LEU A 117 -2.29 13.46 -3.76
CA LEU A 117 -1.40 12.71 -2.88
C LEU A 117 -2.16 12.35 -1.61
N GLY A 118 -2.03 11.13 -1.13
CA GLY A 118 -2.66 10.70 0.12
C GLY A 118 -1.76 9.79 0.95
N PHE A 119 -2.31 9.28 2.04
CA PHE A 119 -1.59 8.42 2.97
C PHE A 119 -2.38 7.17 3.32
N TYR A 120 -1.66 6.06 3.53
CA TYR A 120 -2.17 4.86 4.19
C TYR A 120 -1.44 4.64 5.53
N TYR A 121 -2.09 3.98 6.48
CA TYR A 121 -1.68 3.99 7.90
C TYR A 121 -1.32 2.59 8.43
N PRO A 122 -0.16 2.02 8.05
CA PRO A 122 0.16 0.61 8.30
C PRO A 122 0.24 0.24 9.79
N ASN A 123 0.56 1.19 10.68
CA ASN A 123 0.70 0.95 12.12
C ASN A 123 -0.64 0.93 12.88
N GLN A 124 -1.73 1.47 12.31
CA GLN A 124 -3.04 1.43 12.96
C GLN A 124 -3.70 0.06 12.75
N ASP A 125 -3.43 -0.61 11.63
CA ASP A 125 -3.94 -1.96 11.34
C ASP A 125 -3.31 -3.04 12.24
N VAL A 126 -2.05 -2.88 12.66
CA VAL A 126 -1.37 -3.84 13.55
C VAL A 126 -1.96 -3.84 14.98
N LEU A 127 -2.49 -2.70 15.45
CA LEU A 127 -3.01 -2.57 16.82
C LEU A 127 -4.43 -3.11 16.98
N THR A 128 -5.30 -2.88 15.99
CA THR A 128 -6.61 -3.54 15.90
C THR A 128 -6.44 -5.07 15.83
N TRP A 129 -5.40 -5.54 15.13
CA TRP A 129 -5.10 -6.97 15.05
C TRP A 129 -4.62 -7.56 16.36
N LYS A 130 -3.78 -6.90 17.16
CA LYS A 130 -3.38 -7.42 18.48
C LYS A 130 -4.56 -7.51 19.44
N HIS A 131 -5.49 -6.56 19.39
CA HIS A 131 -6.69 -6.55 20.24
C HIS A 131 -7.74 -7.58 19.78
N GLN A 132 -7.90 -7.79 18.46
CA GLN A 132 -8.76 -8.85 17.93
C GLN A 132 -8.12 -10.25 18.07
N ALA A 133 -6.80 -10.36 17.92
CA ALA A 133 -6.06 -11.60 18.14
C ALA A 133 -6.09 -12.01 19.62
N SER A 134 -5.96 -11.08 20.58
CA SER A 134 -6.06 -11.41 22.01
C SER A 134 -7.49 -11.73 22.44
N ALA A 135 -8.50 -11.04 21.91
CA ALA A 135 -9.91 -11.38 22.12
C ALA A 135 -10.25 -12.76 21.51
N SER A 136 -9.70 -13.07 20.33
CA SER A 136 -9.87 -14.39 19.69
C SER A 136 -9.04 -15.49 20.38
N ALA A 137 -7.89 -15.17 20.97
CA ALA A 137 -7.07 -16.10 21.72
C ALA A 137 -7.71 -16.45 23.07
N ALA A 138 -8.28 -15.47 23.78
CA ALA A 138 -9.03 -15.72 25.02
C ALA A 138 -10.33 -16.51 24.75
N ALA A 139 -11.00 -16.26 23.62
CA ALA A 139 -12.14 -17.06 23.17
C ALA A 139 -11.72 -18.48 22.72
N LYS A 140 -10.57 -18.62 22.07
CA LYS A 140 -10.01 -19.92 21.66
C LYS A 140 -9.47 -20.73 22.82
N GLN A 141 -8.91 -20.12 23.87
CA GLN A 141 -8.46 -20.84 25.07
C GLN A 141 -9.64 -21.41 25.86
N LYS A 142 -10.78 -20.71 25.93
CA LYS A 142 -12.01 -21.29 26.49
C LYS A 142 -12.61 -22.40 25.62
N ALA A 143 -12.39 -22.38 24.30
CA ALA A 143 -12.86 -23.45 23.40
C ALA A 143 -11.88 -24.64 23.28
N ALA A 144 -10.59 -24.42 23.56
CA ALA A 144 -9.54 -25.44 23.48
C ALA A 144 -9.49 -26.36 24.70
N ASP A 145 -9.96 -25.91 25.87
CA ASP A 145 -10.05 -26.77 27.06
C ASP A 145 -11.22 -27.78 27.00
N GLU A 146 -12.18 -27.61 26.08
CA GLU A 146 -13.34 -28.52 25.94
C GLU A 146 -13.27 -29.50 24.77
N THR A 147 -12.26 -29.42 23.90
CA THR A 147 -12.13 -30.36 22.77
C THR A 147 -10.70 -30.83 22.54
N VAL A 148 -10.28 -31.82 23.33
CA VAL A 148 -9.23 -32.75 22.93
C VAL A 148 -9.79 -33.61 21.79
N ALA A 149 -9.60 -33.17 20.55
CA ALA A 149 -9.78 -34.00 19.37
C ALA A 149 -8.74 -33.66 18.31
N SER A 150 -8.06 -34.70 17.85
CA SER A 150 -7.00 -34.74 16.85
C SER A 150 -7.18 -33.75 15.69
N LEU A 151 -6.09 -33.10 15.29
CA LEU A 151 -5.98 -32.28 14.07
C LEU A 151 -6.57 -33.02 12.87
N PRO A 152 -7.53 -32.45 12.11
CA PRO A 152 -7.91 -33.03 10.85
C PRO A 152 -6.77 -32.81 9.86
N SER A 153 -6.35 -33.91 9.24
CA SER A 153 -5.40 -33.90 8.14
C SER A 153 -6.03 -33.12 6.98
N LEU A 154 -5.60 -31.87 6.75
CA LEU A 154 -5.99 -31.16 5.53
C LEU A 154 -5.38 -31.92 4.34
N THR A 155 -6.24 -32.56 3.56
CA THR A 155 -5.85 -33.31 2.37
C THR A 155 -5.80 -32.37 1.16
N ALA A 156 -4.88 -32.60 0.22
CA ALA A 156 -4.72 -31.83 -1.01
C ALA A 156 -5.97 -31.82 -1.93
N ALA A 157 -7.04 -32.53 -1.56
CA ALA A 157 -8.29 -32.65 -2.30
C ALA A 157 -9.17 -31.40 -2.24
N ASP A 158 -9.02 -30.55 -1.21
CA ASP A 158 -9.84 -29.34 -1.02
C ASP A 158 -9.18 -28.05 -1.54
N MET A 159 -8.05 -28.18 -2.25
CA MET A 159 -7.27 -27.05 -2.78
C MET A 159 -7.53 -26.81 -4.26
N ASN A 160 -7.80 -25.56 -4.62
CA ASN A 160 -7.97 -25.11 -5.99
C ASN A 160 -6.64 -24.55 -6.54
N PHE A 161 -6.05 -25.28 -7.49
CA PHE A 161 -4.82 -24.90 -8.18
C PHE A 161 -5.06 -24.18 -9.52
N ASN A 162 -6.31 -23.89 -9.87
CA ASN A 162 -6.66 -23.27 -11.14
C ASN A 162 -6.36 -21.77 -11.10
N TRP A 163 -5.08 -21.43 -11.13
CA TRP A 163 -4.58 -20.06 -11.16
C TRP A 163 -3.56 -19.92 -12.29
N LYS A 164 -3.67 -18.86 -13.08
CA LYS A 164 -2.73 -18.56 -14.17
C LYS A 164 -1.83 -17.41 -13.77
N ILE A 165 -0.53 -17.57 -13.97
CA ILE A 165 0.50 -16.57 -13.67
C ILE A 165 1.00 -15.99 -15.01
N HIS A 166 0.77 -14.70 -15.23
CA HIS A 166 1.16 -13.96 -16.41
C HIS A 166 2.16 -12.86 -16.06
N CYS A 167 3.29 -12.79 -16.76
CA CYS A 167 4.22 -11.66 -16.64
C CYS A 167 3.77 -10.59 -17.63
N SER A 168 3.35 -9.43 -17.12
CA SER A 168 2.78 -8.36 -17.96
C SER A 168 3.81 -7.31 -18.37
N GLY A 169 5.07 -7.42 -17.93
CA GLY A 169 6.09 -6.39 -18.17
C GLY A 169 5.81 -5.09 -17.40
N GLY A 170 6.81 -4.23 -17.26
CA GLY A 170 6.68 -2.99 -16.50
C GLY A 170 6.05 -1.86 -17.29
N GLY A 171 4.87 -1.38 -16.86
CA GLY A 171 4.32 -0.10 -17.32
C GLY A 171 4.18 0.07 -18.84
N TRP A 172 3.79 1.27 -19.27
CA TRP A 172 3.45 1.58 -20.67
C TRP A 172 4.64 1.52 -21.67
N PHE A 173 5.87 1.23 -21.20
CA PHE A 173 7.09 1.24 -22.03
C PHE A 173 8.07 0.10 -21.66
N SER A 174 7.97 -1.01 -22.42
CA SER A 174 9.02 -2.01 -22.72
C SER A 174 9.51 -3.05 -21.69
N ASN A 175 9.64 -4.29 -22.20
CA ASN A 175 10.59 -5.40 -21.93
C ASN A 175 11.15 -5.71 -20.52
N SER A 176 10.42 -5.49 -19.43
CA SER A 176 10.84 -5.97 -18.09
C SER A 176 10.58 -7.47 -17.89
N SER A 177 11.63 -8.27 -17.63
CA SER A 177 11.46 -9.67 -17.21
C SER A 177 10.96 -9.76 -15.76
N CYS A 178 9.85 -10.44 -15.51
CA CYS A 178 9.28 -10.58 -14.16
C CYS A 178 9.93 -11.69 -13.31
N GLY A 179 11.07 -12.26 -13.72
CA GLY A 179 11.66 -13.46 -13.12
C GLY A 179 11.90 -13.36 -11.60
N ASP A 180 12.20 -12.16 -11.12
CA ASP A 180 12.54 -11.91 -9.72
C ASP A 180 11.33 -11.85 -8.79
N ILE A 181 10.13 -11.60 -9.33
CA ILE A 181 8.89 -11.50 -8.55
C ILE A 181 7.83 -12.51 -8.97
N LYS A 182 8.20 -13.43 -9.86
CA LYS A 182 7.30 -14.46 -10.36
C LYS A 182 7.18 -15.58 -9.32
N PRO A 183 5.98 -15.86 -8.82
CA PRO A 183 5.77 -16.98 -7.90
C PRO A 183 5.95 -18.31 -8.64
N GLU A 184 6.33 -19.34 -7.89
CA GLU A 184 6.44 -20.72 -8.40
C GLU A 184 5.06 -21.35 -8.55
N ARG A 185 4.16 -21.04 -7.61
CA ARG A 185 2.82 -21.64 -7.56
C ARG A 185 1.83 -20.72 -6.88
N VAL A 186 0.56 -20.82 -7.29
CA VAL A 186 -0.58 -20.19 -6.62
C VAL A 186 -1.68 -21.23 -6.46
N PHE A 187 -2.28 -21.28 -5.28
CA PHE A 187 -3.40 -22.14 -4.96
C PHE A 187 -4.27 -21.51 -3.89
N SER A 188 -5.50 -21.98 -3.74
CA SER A 188 -6.45 -21.40 -2.80
C SER A 188 -7.33 -22.46 -2.16
N ASP A 189 -7.78 -22.22 -0.93
CA ASP A 189 -8.85 -23.00 -0.29
C ASP A 189 -10.19 -22.24 -0.33
N ASN A 190 -11.15 -22.58 0.54
CA ASN A 190 -12.46 -21.93 0.61
C ASN A 190 -12.45 -20.50 1.17
N GLY A 191 -11.31 -19.99 1.67
CA GLY A 191 -11.21 -18.64 2.25
C GLY A 191 -9.89 -17.91 2.01
N HIS A 192 -8.83 -18.62 1.64
CA HIS A 192 -7.48 -18.07 1.53
C HIS A 192 -6.83 -18.37 0.19
N VAL A 193 -5.95 -17.48 -0.25
CA VAL A 193 -5.05 -17.69 -1.38
C VAL A 193 -3.61 -17.78 -0.87
N TYR A 194 -2.88 -18.76 -1.37
CA TYR A 194 -1.48 -19.01 -1.07
C TYR A 194 -0.66 -18.82 -2.33
N ILE A 195 0.32 -17.93 -2.28
CA ILE A 195 1.24 -17.62 -3.37
C ILE A 195 2.64 -17.99 -2.91
N GLN A 196 3.21 -19.04 -3.48
CA GLN A 196 4.52 -19.57 -3.14
C GLN A 196 5.61 -18.94 -3.99
N PHE A 197 6.67 -18.44 -3.35
CA PHE A 197 7.87 -17.93 -4.02
C PHE A 197 9.03 -18.91 -3.93
N LYS A 198 10.07 -18.63 -4.71
CA LYS A 198 11.33 -19.34 -4.63
C LYS A 198 11.93 -19.20 -3.22
N PRO A 199 12.71 -20.19 -2.76
CA PRO A 199 13.51 -20.04 -1.55
C PRO A 199 14.35 -18.76 -1.61
N ASN A 200 14.50 -18.07 -0.48
CA ASN A 200 15.26 -16.82 -0.35
C ASN A 200 14.71 -15.63 -1.15
N GLN A 201 13.40 -15.62 -1.45
CA GLN A 201 12.72 -14.48 -2.09
C GLN A 201 12.87 -13.19 -1.29
N ASP A 202 12.78 -13.29 0.03
CA ASP A 202 12.92 -12.20 1.01
C ASP A 202 14.31 -11.55 1.03
N THR A 203 15.33 -12.31 0.67
CA THR A 203 16.75 -11.95 0.79
C THR A 203 17.40 -11.57 -0.54
N HIS A 204 16.97 -12.16 -1.67
CA HIS A 204 17.57 -11.89 -2.99
C HIS A 204 16.61 -11.32 -4.04
N GLY A 205 15.30 -11.61 -3.96
CA GLY A 205 14.30 -11.15 -4.94
C GLY A 205 13.53 -9.91 -4.51
N GLY A 206 13.52 -9.61 -3.21
CA GLY A 206 12.64 -8.62 -2.60
C GLY A 206 11.19 -9.12 -2.53
N ILE A 207 10.45 -8.67 -1.52
CA ILE A 207 9.03 -9.01 -1.36
C ILE A 207 8.20 -8.04 -2.23
N PRO A 208 7.46 -8.53 -3.26
CA PRO A 208 6.68 -7.66 -4.14
C PRO A 208 5.40 -7.18 -3.45
N SER A 209 4.96 -5.95 -3.73
CA SER A 209 3.66 -5.45 -3.27
C SER A 209 2.51 -6.22 -3.93
N ILE A 210 1.41 -6.43 -3.21
CA ILE A 210 0.27 -7.21 -3.67
C ILE A 210 -1.02 -6.41 -3.68
N LEU A 211 -1.79 -6.53 -4.77
CA LEU A 211 -3.11 -5.92 -4.95
C LEU A 211 -4.09 -6.95 -5.51
N ALA A 212 -5.37 -6.77 -5.27
CA ALA A 212 -6.43 -7.43 -6.02
C ALA A 212 -6.90 -6.53 -7.19
N GLU A 213 -7.40 -7.11 -8.26
CA GLU A 213 -8.06 -6.38 -9.36
C GLU A 213 -9.49 -6.90 -9.51
N ASN A 214 -10.48 -6.00 -9.52
CA ASN A 214 -11.88 -6.37 -9.69
C ASN A 214 -12.24 -6.63 -11.17
N SER A 215 -13.47 -7.06 -11.43
CA SER A 215 -13.96 -7.32 -12.79
C SER A 215 -13.98 -6.08 -13.69
N ALA A 216 -14.07 -4.87 -13.11
CA ALA A 216 -13.98 -3.58 -13.81
C ALA A 216 -12.54 -3.12 -14.08
N GLY A 217 -11.52 -3.91 -13.69
CA GLY A 217 -10.11 -3.56 -13.88
C GLY A 217 -9.58 -2.54 -12.87
N GLN A 218 -10.31 -2.28 -11.79
CA GLN A 218 -9.89 -1.39 -10.72
C GLN A 218 -9.10 -2.19 -9.68
N ASN A 219 -7.97 -1.63 -9.25
CA ASN A 219 -7.11 -2.26 -8.26
C ASN A 219 -7.59 -1.92 -6.85
N ALA A 220 -7.53 -2.90 -5.95
CA ALA A 220 -7.88 -2.78 -4.55
C ALA A 220 -6.77 -3.38 -3.68
N ILE A 221 -6.51 -2.76 -2.53
CA ILE A 221 -5.59 -3.32 -1.54
C ILE A 221 -6.26 -4.54 -0.92
N ILE A 222 -5.49 -5.60 -0.73
CA ILE A 222 -5.95 -6.86 -0.16
C ILE A 222 -5.13 -7.19 1.09
N ASN A 223 -5.78 -7.75 2.11
CA ASN A 223 -5.07 -8.20 3.29
C ASN A 223 -4.19 -9.40 2.93
N ALA A 224 -2.88 -9.27 3.13
CA ALA A 224 -1.92 -10.31 2.80
C ALA A 224 -0.78 -10.33 3.81
N GLN A 225 -0.36 -11.53 4.21
CA GLN A 225 0.78 -11.75 5.09
C GLN A 225 1.86 -12.51 4.33
N PHE A 226 3.12 -12.09 4.47
CA PHE A 226 4.26 -12.86 3.95
C PHE A 226 4.88 -13.69 5.08
N ARG A 227 4.90 -15.01 4.93
CA ARG A 227 5.45 -15.94 5.93
C ARG A 227 6.02 -17.17 5.25
N ASP A 228 7.23 -17.56 5.66
CA ASP A 228 7.88 -18.81 5.25
C ASP A 228 7.95 -19.02 3.72
N GLY A 229 8.13 -17.92 2.97
CA GLY A 229 8.18 -17.95 1.49
C GLY A 229 6.82 -17.88 0.78
N TYR A 230 5.73 -17.64 1.53
CA TYR A 230 4.37 -17.55 1.00
C TYR A 230 3.77 -16.18 1.25
N TYR A 231 3.02 -15.67 0.27
CA TYR A 231 1.95 -14.72 0.52
C TYR A 231 0.66 -15.49 0.85
N ILE A 232 0.04 -15.13 1.97
CA ILE A 232 -1.23 -15.69 2.45
C ILE A 232 -2.25 -14.56 2.45
N LEU A 233 -3.30 -14.69 1.65
CA LEU A 233 -4.37 -13.70 1.52
C LEU A 233 -5.62 -14.24 2.20
N ASP A 234 -6.31 -13.40 2.97
CA ASP A 234 -7.55 -13.77 3.68
C ASP A 234 -8.81 -13.55 2.82
N SER A 235 -8.67 -13.58 1.50
CA SER A 235 -9.78 -13.42 0.56
C SER A 235 -9.47 -14.04 -0.79
N LEU A 236 -10.51 -14.25 -1.60
CA LEU A 236 -10.48 -14.98 -2.87
C LEU A 236 -10.79 -14.06 -4.06
N PRO A 237 -9.92 -13.09 -4.41
CA PRO A 237 -10.14 -12.23 -5.57
C PRO A 237 -9.99 -13.01 -6.89
N ASP A 238 -10.67 -12.56 -7.95
CA ASP A 238 -10.53 -13.19 -9.27
C ASP A 238 -9.18 -12.88 -9.93
N LYS A 239 -8.56 -11.77 -9.54
CA LYS A 239 -7.26 -11.33 -10.06
C LYS A 239 -6.41 -10.70 -8.96
N ILE A 240 -5.12 -10.98 -9.02
CA ILE A 240 -4.10 -10.51 -8.09
C ILE A 240 -2.94 -9.93 -8.91
N LEU A 241 -2.38 -8.81 -8.47
CA LEU A 241 -1.22 -8.16 -9.06
C LEU A 241 -0.08 -8.18 -8.06
N LEU A 242 1.09 -8.67 -8.49
CA LEU A 242 2.35 -8.50 -7.77
C LEU A 242 3.18 -7.44 -8.47
N ILE A 243 3.68 -6.47 -7.71
CA ILE A 243 4.34 -5.28 -8.24
C ILE A 243 5.69 -5.09 -7.53
N ALA A 244 6.73 -4.83 -8.31
CA ALA A 244 8.03 -4.41 -7.76
C ALA A 244 8.77 -3.45 -8.70
N GLY A 245 9.70 -2.69 -8.13
CA GLY A 245 10.48 -1.66 -8.85
C GLY A 245 9.72 -0.33 -8.99
N LYS A 246 10.37 0.65 -9.64
CA LYS A 246 9.82 1.99 -9.90
C LYS A 246 10.16 2.49 -11.31
N GLY A 247 9.32 3.34 -11.88
CA GLY A 247 9.55 3.95 -13.21
C GLY A 247 9.68 2.89 -14.31
N GLU A 248 10.64 3.07 -15.21
CA GLU A 248 10.93 2.15 -16.34
C GLU A 248 11.36 0.74 -15.89
N SER A 249 11.79 0.58 -14.63
CA SER A 249 12.19 -0.72 -14.05
C SER A 249 11.04 -1.48 -13.39
N GLY A 250 9.81 -0.96 -13.49
CA GLY A 250 8.62 -1.59 -12.93
C GLY A 250 8.45 -3.03 -13.43
N LYS A 251 7.90 -3.89 -12.59
CA LYS A 251 7.59 -5.28 -12.92
C LYS A 251 6.21 -5.59 -12.38
N VAL A 252 5.35 -6.17 -13.24
CA VAL A 252 4.00 -6.57 -12.86
C VAL A 252 3.77 -8.03 -13.24
N VAL A 253 3.42 -8.85 -12.24
CA VAL A 253 2.92 -10.21 -12.44
C VAL A 253 1.43 -10.22 -12.15
N LYS A 254 0.65 -10.63 -13.13
CA LYS A 254 -0.80 -10.78 -13.04
C LYS A 254 -1.14 -12.23 -12.79
N ILE A 255 -1.84 -12.50 -11.70
CA ILE A 255 -2.30 -13.83 -11.31
C ILE A 255 -3.83 -13.81 -11.45
N THR A 256 -4.39 -14.73 -12.23
CA THR A 256 -5.82 -14.78 -12.49
C THR A 256 -6.40 -16.13 -12.10
N ARG A 257 -7.50 -16.13 -11.36
CA ARG A 257 -8.25 -17.34 -11.03
C ARG A 257 -8.89 -17.88 -12.30
N GLY A 258 -8.71 -19.17 -12.56
CA GLY A 258 -9.48 -19.88 -13.56
C GLY A 258 -10.85 -20.22 -12.99
N HIS A 259 -11.90 -19.62 -13.53
CA HIS A 259 -13.24 -20.15 -13.33
C HIS A 259 -13.36 -21.42 -14.19
N GLY A 260 -13.62 -22.55 -13.54
CA GLY A 260 -14.07 -23.75 -14.25
C GLY A 260 -15.40 -23.41 -14.90
N GLY A 261 -15.43 -23.37 -16.23
CA GLY A 261 -16.68 -23.24 -16.96
C GLY A 261 -17.56 -24.44 -16.65
N HIS A 262 -18.76 -24.17 -16.12
CA HIS A 262 -19.89 -25.01 -16.45
C HIS A 262 -20.45 -24.48 -17.78
N ASN A 263 -20.46 -25.39 -18.75
CA ASN A 263 -20.87 -25.33 -20.16
C ASN A 263 -19.79 -24.92 -21.18
#